data_AF-A0A519EUZ2-F1
#
_entry.id   AF-A0A519EUZ2-F1
#
_cell.length_a   1.000
_cell.length_b   1.000
_cell.length_c   1.000
_cell.angle_alpha   90.00
_cell.angle_beta   90.00
_cell.angle_gamma   90.00
#
_symmetry.space_group_name_H-M   'P 1'
#
loop_
_entity.id
_entity.type
_entity.pdbx_description
1 polymer ?
#
loop_
_entity_poly.entity_id
_entity_poly.type
_entity_poly.pdbx_seq_one_letter_code
_entity_poly.pdbx_strand_id
1 'polypeptide(L)'
;KESSPAGIWLKANGVSKADFNSYGSRRGNHEVMMRGTFANVRIKNLMIPPDANGTQEEGGVTRFQPGNEKMFIYDAAQKYMAAGVPTVIFGGEEYGTGSSRDWAAKGTQLLGIKAVIARSFERIHRANLVGMGVLPLQFRGADSWQTLNLTGDEEVDVVIGGELKPQMDVKLVIRRFDGAHQEVTVRLRIDTPIEVDYYKHGGILPFVLRQLLAG
;
A
#
# COMPACT_ATOMS: atom_id res chain seq x y z
N LYS A 1 15.41 9.90 9.61
CA LYS A 1 15.48 10.79 10.80
C LYS A 1 15.78 9.91 12.01
N GLU A 2 16.35 10.42 13.11
CA GLU A 2 16.52 9.59 14.32
C GLU A 2 15.20 9.13 14.91
N SER A 3 14.19 10.00 14.89
CA SER A 3 12.86 9.72 15.40
C SER A 3 11.98 8.89 14.46
N SER A 4 12.41 8.58 13.23
CA SER A 4 11.64 7.70 12.33
C SER A 4 11.81 6.24 12.73
N PRO A 5 10.86 5.34 12.41
CA PRO A 5 10.96 3.92 12.80
C PRO A 5 12.30 3.27 12.43
N ALA A 6 12.81 3.53 11.23
CA ALA A 6 14.11 3.00 10.80
C ALA A 6 15.29 3.55 11.63
N GLY A 7 15.22 4.82 12.05
CA GLY A 7 16.26 5.44 12.87
C GLY A 7 16.26 4.90 14.30
N ILE A 8 15.08 4.69 14.88
CA ILE A 8 14.92 4.03 16.19
C ILE A 8 15.51 2.62 16.14
N TRP A 9 15.16 1.84 15.12
CA TRP A 9 15.69 0.49 14.92
C TRP A 9 17.22 0.48 14.75
N LEU A 10 17.77 1.37 13.93
CA LEU A 10 19.21 1.49 13.73
C LEU A 10 19.96 1.78 15.04
N LYS A 11 19.47 2.73 15.85
CA LYS A 11 20.05 3.02 17.17
C LYS A 11 19.98 1.84 18.12
N ALA A 12 18.83 1.17 18.17
CA ALA A 12 18.66 -0.03 19.00
C ALA A 12 19.62 -1.16 18.60
N ASN A 13 20.09 -1.17 17.34
CA ASN A 13 21.05 -2.14 16.81
C ASN A 13 22.49 -1.57 16.73
N GLY A 14 22.81 -0.57 17.55
CA GLY A 14 24.18 -0.06 17.72
C GLY A 14 24.71 0.80 16.56
N VAL A 15 23.86 1.21 15.62
CA VAL A 15 24.26 2.10 14.52
C VAL A 15 24.18 3.55 14.98
N SER A 16 25.31 4.26 14.91
CA SER A 16 25.37 5.69 15.22
C SER A 16 24.60 6.52 14.19
N LYS A 17 24.10 7.70 14.58
CA LYS A 17 23.39 8.62 13.67
C LYS A 17 24.22 8.96 12.43
N ALA A 18 25.52 9.18 12.60
CA ALA A 18 26.44 9.52 11.51
C ALA A 18 26.48 8.41 10.45
N ASP A 19 26.29 7.15 10.86
CA ASP A 19 26.35 5.99 9.99
C ASP A 19 24.99 5.59 9.41
N PHE A 20 23.91 6.29 9.71
CA PHE A 20 22.57 5.94 9.19
C PHE A 20 22.56 5.77 7.68
N ASN A 21 23.24 6.69 6.98
CA ASN A 21 23.28 6.75 5.52
C ASN A 21 21.86 6.89 4.90
N SER A 22 21.73 6.77 3.58
CA SER A 22 20.46 6.86 2.89
C SER A 22 19.72 5.51 2.88
N TYR A 23 18.39 5.53 2.75
CA TYR A 23 17.62 4.29 2.49
C TYR A 23 18.13 3.54 1.25
N GLY A 24 18.62 4.25 0.23
CA GLY A 24 19.21 3.64 -0.96
C GLY A 24 20.42 2.76 -0.66
N SER A 25 21.29 3.18 0.27
CA SER A 25 22.45 2.39 0.71
C SER A 25 22.09 1.16 1.54
N ARG A 26 20.86 1.11 2.08
CA ARG A 26 20.38 0.08 2.99
C ARG A 26 19.44 -0.92 2.31
N ARG A 27 19.37 -0.94 0.96
CA ARG A 27 18.43 -1.77 0.18
C ARG A 27 18.54 -3.28 0.45
N GLY A 28 19.70 -3.76 0.91
CA GLY A 28 19.90 -5.16 1.31
C GLY A 28 19.38 -5.51 2.72
N ASN A 29 18.99 -4.52 3.53
CA ASN A 29 18.50 -4.70 4.88
C ASN A 29 16.96 -4.54 4.91
N HIS A 30 16.24 -5.65 5.05
CA HIS A 30 14.77 -5.60 5.03
C HIS A 30 14.17 -4.82 6.21
N GLU A 31 14.78 -4.87 7.40
CA GLU A 31 14.27 -4.18 8.59
C GLU A 31 14.24 -2.66 8.37
N VAL A 32 15.28 -2.13 7.75
CA VAL A 32 15.38 -0.69 7.43
C VAL A 32 14.41 -0.33 6.31
N MET A 33 14.33 -1.13 5.26
CA MET A 33 13.54 -0.79 4.09
C MET A 33 12.03 -0.91 4.31
N MET A 34 11.57 -1.90 5.08
CA MET A 34 10.16 -1.96 5.51
C MET A 34 9.78 -0.71 6.30
N ARG A 35 10.61 -0.31 7.27
CA ARG A 35 10.41 0.92 8.06
C ARG A 35 10.53 2.22 7.26
N GLY A 36 11.22 2.17 6.13
CA GLY A 36 11.35 3.27 5.17
C GLY A 36 10.20 3.36 4.17
N THR A 37 9.32 2.36 4.11
CA THR A 37 8.20 2.32 3.17
C THR A 37 7.14 3.35 3.58
N PHE A 38 6.71 4.18 2.63
CA PHE A 38 5.87 5.37 2.87
C PHE A 38 6.43 6.38 3.90
N ALA A 39 7.73 6.32 4.22
CA ALA A 39 8.36 7.20 5.21
C ALA A 39 8.95 8.49 4.60
N ASN A 40 8.59 8.83 3.35
CA ASN A 40 9.10 10.04 2.71
C ASN A 40 8.63 11.28 3.49
N VAL A 41 9.52 12.24 3.70
CA VAL A 41 9.20 13.46 4.45
C VAL A 41 8.22 14.39 3.73
N ARG A 42 7.94 14.15 2.45
CA ARG A 42 7.04 14.95 1.60
C ARG A 42 5.72 14.27 1.29
N ILE A 43 5.51 13.02 1.75
CA ILE A 43 4.21 12.35 1.55
C ILE A 43 3.15 13.10 2.35
N LYS A 44 1.96 13.24 1.76
CA LYS A 44 0.80 13.86 2.40
C LYS A 44 -0.28 12.81 2.51
N ASN A 45 -0.59 12.39 3.74
CA ASN A 45 -1.68 11.47 3.99
C ASN A 45 -2.95 12.25 4.32
N LEU A 46 -3.96 12.14 3.45
CA LEU A 46 -5.20 12.93 3.54
C LEU A 46 -6.15 12.43 4.63
N MET A 47 -5.83 11.32 5.29
CA MET A 47 -6.46 10.91 6.55
C MET A 47 -6.06 11.82 7.72
N ILE A 48 -4.94 12.54 7.60
CA ILE A 48 -4.55 13.55 8.58
C ILE A 48 -5.27 14.86 8.20
N PRO A 49 -6.09 15.44 9.09
CA PRO A 49 -6.74 16.71 8.78
C PRO A 49 -5.68 17.80 8.57
N PRO A 50 -5.95 18.79 7.69
CA PRO A 50 -5.07 19.94 7.56
C PRO A 50 -4.99 20.72 8.88
N ASP A 51 -3.92 21.48 9.05
CA ASP A 51 -3.77 22.38 10.20
C ASP A 51 -4.78 23.55 10.17
N ALA A 52 -4.76 24.40 11.21
CA ALA A 52 -5.66 25.54 11.32
C ALA A 52 -5.55 26.54 10.16
N ASN A 53 -4.46 26.51 9.39
CA ASN A 53 -4.22 27.35 8.22
C ASN A 53 -4.59 26.64 6.90
N GLY A 54 -5.16 25.43 6.96
CA GLY A 54 -5.50 24.63 5.78
C GLY A 54 -4.30 23.89 5.16
N THR A 55 -3.15 23.83 5.85
CA THR A 55 -1.95 23.18 5.31
C THR A 55 -1.95 21.69 5.64
N GLN A 56 -1.76 20.87 4.60
CA GLN A 56 -1.66 19.42 4.74
C GLN A 56 -0.32 19.00 5.36
N GLU A 57 -0.36 18.22 6.44
CA GLU A 57 0.84 17.69 7.10
C GLU A 57 1.67 16.80 6.15
N GLU A 58 2.98 17.03 6.12
CA GLU A 58 3.94 16.21 5.38
C GLU A 58 4.67 15.24 6.31
N GLY A 59 4.81 13.98 5.87
CA GLY A 59 5.56 12.94 6.56
C GLY A 59 4.86 11.59 6.50
N GLY A 60 5.62 10.52 6.76
CA GLY A 60 5.15 9.14 6.72
C GLY A 60 4.27 8.73 7.90
N VAL A 61 3.23 9.51 8.15
CA VAL A 61 2.27 9.32 9.24
C VAL A 61 0.89 8.96 8.70
N THR A 62 0.09 8.35 9.56
CA THR A 62 -1.30 7.99 9.29
C THR A 62 -2.12 8.07 10.57
N ARG A 63 -3.42 7.88 10.43
CA ARG A 63 -4.39 7.82 11.50
C ARG A 63 -4.81 6.36 11.67
N PHE A 64 -4.41 5.74 12.77
CA PHE A 64 -4.75 4.35 13.07
C PHE A 64 -6.22 4.23 13.46
N GLN A 65 -6.87 3.16 12.99
CA GLN A 65 -8.28 2.88 13.20
C GLN A 65 -8.50 1.52 13.87
N PRO A 66 -9.54 1.41 14.72
CA PRO A 66 -10.37 2.51 15.22
C PRO A 66 -9.59 3.39 16.24
N GLY A 67 -10.03 4.62 16.46
CA GLY A 67 -9.54 5.47 17.57
C GLY A 67 -8.71 6.69 17.15
N ASN A 68 -8.46 6.87 15.85
CA ASN A 68 -7.86 8.08 15.30
C ASN A 68 -6.45 8.45 15.84
N GLU A 69 -5.70 7.49 16.37
CA GLU A 69 -4.34 7.73 16.89
C GLU A 69 -3.36 8.04 15.74
N LYS A 70 -2.70 9.20 15.78
CA LYS A 70 -1.67 9.56 14.78
C LYS A 70 -0.35 8.84 15.09
N MET A 71 0.17 8.09 14.14
CA MET A 71 1.46 7.38 14.26
C MET A 71 2.15 7.21 12.90
N PHE A 72 3.36 6.64 12.88
CA PHE A 72 4.02 6.32 11.62
C PHE A 72 3.29 5.18 10.88
N ILE A 73 3.29 5.24 9.55
CA ILE A 73 2.64 4.23 8.70
C ILE A 73 3.17 2.83 8.99
N TYR A 74 4.49 2.68 9.21
CA TYR A 74 5.08 1.41 9.58
C TYR A 74 4.48 0.85 10.88
N ASP A 75 4.38 1.68 11.93
CA ASP A 75 3.88 1.25 13.24
C ASP A 75 2.39 0.86 13.16
N ALA A 76 1.58 1.65 12.44
CA ALA A 76 0.19 1.32 12.16
C ALA A 76 0.05 -0.01 11.41
N ALA A 77 0.87 -0.22 10.38
CA ALA A 77 0.89 -1.47 9.62
C ALA A 77 1.25 -2.68 10.49
N GLN A 78 2.23 -2.56 11.39
CA GLN A 78 2.56 -3.63 12.34
C GLN A 78 1.38 -3.94 13.27
N LYS A 79 0.72 -2.90 13.82
CA LYS A 79 -0.47 -3.08 14.67
C LYS A 79 -1.61 -3.80 13.92
N TYR A 80 -1.92 -3.39 12.69
CA TYR A 80 -2.95 -4.06 11.88
C TYR A 80 -2.59 -5.51 11.57
N MET A 81 -1.34 -5.79 11.17
CA MET A 81 -0.90 -7.15 10.92
C MET A 81 -0.97 -8.04 12.16
N ALA A 82 -0.57 -7.52 13.33
CA ALA A 82 -0.68 -8.24 14.59
C ALA A 82 -2.14 -8.55 14.97
N ALA A 83 -3.07 -7.66 14.60
CA ALA A 83 -4.52 -7.85 14.78
C ALA A 83 -5.18 -8.70 13.67
N GLY A 84 -4.42 -9.13 12.65
CA GLY A 84 -4.97 -9.86 11.50
C GLY A 84 -5.88 -9.02 10.60
N VAL A 85 -5.81 -7.70 10.68
CA VAL A 85 -6.63 -6.77 9.91
C VAL A 85 -5.94 -6.43 8.59
N PRO A 86 -6.53 -6.76 7.42
CA PRO A 86 -5.97 -6.39 6.13
C PRO A 86 -6.12 -4.89 5.89
N THR A 87 -5.16 -4.29 5.19
CA THR A 87 -5.19 -2.87 4.84
C THR A 87 -5.16 -2.67 3.33
N VAL A 88 -5.67 -1.51 2.88
CA VAL A 88 -5.63 -1.06 1.49
C VAL A 88 -5.10 0.36 1.42
N ILE A 89 -4.63 0.78 0.24
CA ILE A 89 -4.26 2.16 -0.04
C ILE A 89 -5.23 2.76 -1.06
N PHE A 90 -5.67 3.99 -0.82
CA PHE A 90 -6.29 4.83 -1.84
C PHE A 90 -5.28 5.83 -2.40
N GLY A 91 -5.19 5.91 -3.72
CA GLY A 91 -4.27 6.76 -4.47
C GLY A 91 -4.97 7.63 -5.51
N GLY A 92 -4.26 8.67 -5.97
CA GLY A 92 -4.72 9.56 -7.03
C GLY A 92 -4.41 9.03 -8.43
N GLU A 93 -4.07 9.94 -9.33
CA GLU A 93 -3.57 9.61 -10.67
C GLU A 93 -2.08 9.25 -10.63
N GLU A 94 -1.64 8.48 -11.62
CA GLU A 94 -0.24 8.11 -11.86
C GLU A 94 0.43 7.50 -10.61
N TYR A 95 -0.31 6.66 -9.88
CA TYR A 95 0.20 6.03 -8.67
C TYR A 95 1.43 5.18 -9.00
N GLY A 96 2.54 5.48 -8.32
CA GLY A 96 3.82 4.81 -8.51
C GLY A 96 4.79 5.49 -9.47
N THR A 97 4.48 6.69 -9.98
CA THR A 97 5.40 7.45 -10.84
C THR A 97 6.71 7.78 -10.14
N GLY A 98 7.80 7.66 -10.90
CA GLY A 98 9.15 7.98 -10.47
C GLY A 98 10.14 6.88 -10.85
N SER A 99 11.35 6.95 -10.30
CA SER A 99 12.36 5.90 -10.50
C SER A 99 11.81 4.55 -10.03
N SER A 100 11.87 3.53 -10.89
CA SER A 100 11.57 2.15 -10.47
C SER A 100 12.44 1.78 -9.28
N ARG A 101 11.81 1.43 -8.17
CA ARG A 101 12.47 1.02 -6.93
C ARG A 101 11.84 -0.30 -6.52
N ASP A 102 12.64 -1.37 -6.52
CA ASP A 102 12.21 -2.73 -6.17
C ASP A 102 11.43 -2.78 -4.85
N TRP A 103 11.82 -1.91 -3.91
CA TRP A 103 11.19 -1.78 -2.60
C TRP A 103 9.82 -1.09 -2.58
N ALA A 104 9.40 -0.41 -3.64
CA ALA A 104 8.10 0.26 -3.66
C ALA A 104 6.95 -0.76 -3.58
N ALA A 105 7.01 -1.84 -4.37
CA ALA A 105 6.01 -2.90 -4.30
C ALA A 105 6.30 -3.89 -3.16
N LYS A 106 7.58 -4.29 -2.98
CA LYS A 106 7.97 -5.22 -1.92
C LYS A 106 7.66 -4.67 -0.51
N GLY A 107 7.97 -3.39 -0.28
CA GLY A 107 7.63 -2.71 0.97
C GLY A 107 6.11 -2.67 1.20
N THR A 108 5.33 -2.36 0.16
CA THR A 108 3.86 -2.37 0.22
C THR A 108 3.33 -3.74 0.69
N GLN A 109 3.80 -4.83 0.09
CA GLN A 109 3.43 -6.19 0.49
C GLN A 109 3.87 -6.52 1.92
N LEU A 110 5.09 -6.16 2.31
CA LEU A 110 5.64 -6.45 3.63
C LEU A 110 4.99 -5.63 4.76
N LEU A 111 4.33 -4.52 4.44
CA LEU A 111 3.45 -3.81 5.37
C LEU A 111 2.04 -4.42 5.46
N GLY A 112 1.80 -5.56 4.80
CA GLY A 112 0.53 -6.29 4.87
C GLY A 112 -0.59 -5.75 3.98
N ILE A 113 -0.30 -4.76 3.13
CA ILE A 113 -1.28 -4.12 2.24
C ILE A 113 -1.74 -5.14 1.19
N LYS A 114 -3.06 -5.32 1.08
CA LYS A 114 -3.67 -6.32 0.18
C LYS A 114 -4.02 -5.76 -1.18
N ALA A 115 -4.40 -4.48 -1.24
CA ALA A 115 -4.78 -3.82 -2.49
C ALA A 115 -4.37 -2.35 -2.49
N VAL A 116 -4.15 -1.83 -3.68
CA VAL A 116 -4.03 -0.39 -3.96
C VAL A 116 -5.15 -0.02 -4.92
N ILE A 117 -5.98 0.95 -4.53
CA ILE A 117 -7.07 1.50 -5.32
C ILE A 117 -6.66 2.90 -5.77
N ALA A 118 -6.54 3.15 -7.07
CA ALA A 118 -6.08 4.44 -7.59
C ALA A 118 -6.89 4.90 -8.81
N ARG A 119 -6.79 6.17 -9.19
CA ARG A 119 -7.41 6.67 -10.43
C ARG A 119 -6.65 6.20 -11.67
N SER A 120 -5.33 6.08 -11.57
CA SER A 120 -4.47 5.45 -12.58
C SER A 120 -3.15 5.02 -11.94
N PHE A 121 -2.39 4.20 -12.66
CA PHE A 121 -1.10 3.68 -12.22
C PHE A 121 -0.01 3.95 -13.25
N GLU A 122 1.21 4.16 -12.78
CA GLU A 122 2.40 4.00 -13.62
C GLU A 122 2.54 2.52 -14.03
N ARG A 123 2.88 2.27 -15.30
CA ARG A 123 2.85 0.95 -15.94
C ARG A 123 3.75 -0.07 -15.24
N ILE A 124 4.99 0.30 -14.92
CA ILE A 124 5.98 -0.59 -14.30
C ILE A 124 5.60 -0.86 -12.84
N HIS A 125 5.20 0.17 -12.10
CA HIS A 125 4.80 0.03 -10.71
C HIS A 125 3.58 -0.89 -10.55
N ARG A 126 2.58 -0.76 -11.43
CA ARG A 126 1.43 -1.67 -11.48
C ARG A 126 1.85 -3.12 -11.62
N ALA A 127 2.73 -3.43 -12.58
CA ALA A 127 3.27 -4.79 -12.76
C ALA A 127 3.99 -5.29 -11.49
N ASN A 128 4.78 -4.43 -10.86
CA ASN A 128 5.50 -4.78 -9.63
C ASN A 128 4.56 -5.09 -8.46
N LEU A 129 3.44 -4.36 -8.31
CA LEU A 129 2.42 -4.66 -7.30
C LEU A 129 1.86 -6.07 -7.50
N VAL A 130 1.45 -6.41 -8.72
CA VAL A 130 0.94 -7.76 -9.04
C VAL A 130 2.00 -8.83 -8.80
N GLY A 131 3.25 -8.56 -9.21
CA GLY A 131 4.38 -9.45 -8.97
C GLY A 131 4.66 -9.70 -7.50
N MET A 132 4.30 -8.76 -6.60
CA MET A 132 4.38 -8.95 -5.15
C MET A 132 3.08 -9.49 -4.54
N GLY A 133 2.04 -9.79 -5.33
CA GLY A 133 0.76 -10.28 -4.82
C GLY A 133 -0.14 -9.19 -4.21
N VAL A 134 0.13 -7.91 -4.49
CA VAL A 134 -0.74 -6.78 -4.12
C VAL A 134 -1.68 -6.49 -5.28
N LEU A 135 -2.97 -6.33 -5.01
CA LEU A 135 -4.00 -6.15 -6.05
C LEU A 135 -4.11 -4.68 -6.49
N PRO A 136 -3.73 -4.30 -7.73
CA PRO A 136 -3.99 -2.96 -8.24
C PRO A 136 -5.42 -2.87 -8.79
N LEU A 137 -6.19 -1.94 -8.26
CA LEU A 137 -7.57 -1.65 -8.64
C LEU A 137 -7.67 -0.22 -9.13
N GLN A 138 -8.29 -0.01 -10.29
CA GLN A 138 -8.42 1.31 -10.89
C GLN A 138 -9.87 1.77 -10.87
N PHE A 139 -10.13 2.99 -10.38
CA PHE A 139 -11.44 3.61 -10.50
C PHE A 139 -11.88 3.73 -11.96
N ARG A 140 -13.20 3.75 -12.19
CA ARG A 140 -13.82 3.93 -13.51
C ARG A 140 -14.32 5.36 -13.66
N GLY A 141 -14.26 5.89 -14.89
CA GLY A 141 -14.79 7.21 -15.21
C GLY A 141 -14.23 8.31 -14.30
N ALA A 142 -15.13 9.03 -13.64
CA ALA A 142 -14.79 10.13 -12.72
C ALA A 142 -14.64 9.69 -11.25
N ASP A 143 -14.79 8.39 -10.95
CA ASP A 143 -14.72 7.91 -9.57
C ASP A 143 -13.32 8.11 -8.97
N SER A 144 -13.30 8.40 -7.67
CA SER A 144 -12.10 8.67 -6.89
C SER A 144 -12.41 8.55 -5.40
N TRP A 145 -11.38 8.55 -4.56
CA TRP A 145 -11.60 8.61 -3.12
C TRP A 145 -12.32 9.91 -2.69
N GLN A 146 -12.13 11.02 -3.44
CA GLN A 146 -12.83 12.29 -3.20
C GLN A 146 -14.32 12.19 -3.51
N THR A 147 -14.69 11.69 -4.69
CA THR A 147 -16.10 11.63 -5.11
C THR A 147 -16.91 10.64 -4.28
N LEU A 148 -16.23 9.68 -3.66
CA LEU A 148 -16.79 8.72 -2.70
C LEU A 148 -16.84 9.25 -1.26
N ASN A 149 -16.34 10.48 -1.03
CA ASN A 149 -16.24 11.14 0.28
C ASN A 149 -15.56 10.26 1.34
N LEU A 150 -14.47 9.59 0.97
CA LEU A 150 -13.73 8.73 1.91
C LEU A 150 -12.93 9.58 2.89
N THR A 151 -13.00 9.22 4.17
CA THR A 151 -12.26 9.89 5.25
C THR A 151 -11.20 9.00 5.90
N GLY A 152 -11.20 7.69 5.60
CA GLY A 152 -10.19 6.72 6.02
C GLY A 152 -10.54 5.97 7.31
N ASP A 153 -11.80 5.98 7.72
CA ASP A 153 -12.35 5.16 8.81
C ASP A 153 -13.36 4.12 8.31
N GLU A 154 -13.52 4.00 6.98
CA GLU A 154 -14.39 3.03 6.35
C GLU A 154 -13.77 1.63 6.29
N GLU A 155 -14.62 0.61 6.36
CA GLU A 155 -14.25 -0.74 5.96
C GLU A 155 -14.43 -0.91 4.45
N VAL A 156 -13.47 -1.57 3.81
CA VAL A 156 -13.46 -1.73 2.35
C VAL A 156 -13.31 -3.20 2.00
N ASP A 157 -14.36 -3.76 1.41
CA ASP A 157 -14.29 -5.08 0.79
C ASP A 157 -13.96 -4.97 -0.69
N VAL A 158 -13.11 -5.87 -1.16
CA VAL A 158 -12.90 -6.13 -2.59
C VAL A 158 -13.61 -7.43 -2.95
N VAL A 159 -14.70 -7.33 -3.70
CA VAL A 159 -15.52 -8.48 -4.09
C VAL A 159 -15.15 -8.91 -5.51
N ILE A 160 -14.46 -10.04 -5.61
CA ILE A 160 -14.10 -10.68 -6.88
C ILE A 160 -15.18 -11.70 -7.24
N GLY A 161 -16.00 -11.38 -8.23
CA GLY A 161 -17.08 -12.26 -8.69
C GLY A 161 -16.56 -13.38 -9.58
N GLY A 162 -16.40 -14.58 -9.02
CA GLY A 162 -16.02 -15.79 -9.78
C GLY A 162 -14.52 -15.90 -10.04
N GLU A 163 -14.15 -16.49 -11.18
CA GLU A 163 -12.74 -16.70 -11.53
C GLU A 163 -12.03 -15.39 -11.89
N LEU A 164 -10.83 -15.20 -11.32
CA LEU A 164 -9.97 -14.06 -11.61
C LEU A 164 -9.53 -14.07 -13.08
N LYS A 165 -9.93 -13.04 -13.83
CA LYS A 165 -9.57 -12.85 -15.25
C LYS A 165 -8.85 -11.52 -15.45
N PRO A 166 -7.94 -11.42 -16.45
CA PRO A 166 -7.28 -10.17 -16.75
C PRO A 166 -8.29 -9.05 -17.01
N GLN A 167 -8.04 -7.89 -16.42
CA GLN A 167 -8.81 -6.67 -16.65
C GLN A 167 -10.32 -6.79 -16.38
N MET A 168 -10.75 -7.74 -15.55
CA MET A 168 -12.17 -7.83 -15.18
C MET A 168 -12.58 -6.67 -14.28
N ASP A 169 -13.87 -6.35 -14.29
CA ASP A 169 -14.43 -5.42 -13.33
C ASP A 169 -14.76 -6.16 -12.03
N VAL A 170 -14.47 -5.53 -10.89
CA VAL A 170 -14.76 -6.02 -9.54
C VAL A 170 -15.48 -4.93 -8.76
N LYS A 171 -16.15 -5.32 -7.67
CA LYS A 171 -16.86 -4.36 -6.82
C LYS A 171 -16.04 -4.02 -5.59
N LEU A 172 -15.98 -2.74 -5.24
CA LEU A 172 -15.64 -2.31 -3.89
C LEU A 172 -16.93 -2.08 -3.13
N VAL A 173 -17.02 -2.62 -1.92
CA VAL A 173 -18.09 -2.29 -0.96
C VAL A 173 -17.46 -1.49 0.16
N ILE A 174 -17.84 -0.23 0.27
CA ILE A 174 -17.34 0.70 1.29
C ILE A 174 -18.42 0.82 2.36
N ARG A 175 -18.11 0.42 3.60
CA ARG A 175 -19.00 0.53 4.75
C ARG A 175 -18.51 1.60 5.69
N ARG A 176 -19.40 2.52 6.05
CA ARG A 176 -19.14 3.62 6.97
C ARG A 176 -19.58 3.23 8.38
N PHE A 177 -19.05 3.94 9.37
CA PHE A 177 -19.34 3.70 10.77
C PHE A 177 -20.83 3.94 11.14
N ASP A 178 -21.51 4.82 10.41
CA ASP A 178 -22.95 5.09 10.56
C ASP A 178 -23.86 4.00 9.95
N GLY A 179 -23.27 2.94 9.40
CA GLY A 179 -23.96 1.83 8.75
C GLY A 179 -24.29 2.08 7.28
N ALA A 180 -24.06 3.28 6.75
CA ALA A 180 -24.23 3.55 5.33
C ALA A 180 -23.18 2.77 4.52
N HIS A 181 -23.59 2.25 3.37
CA HIS A 181 -22.66 1.62 2.43
C HIS A 181 -22.81 2.21 1.03
N GLN A 182 -21.74 2.08 0.25
CA GLN A 182 -21.72 2.41 -1.17
C GLN A 182 -20.95 1.33 -1.93
N GLU A 183 -21.47 0.95 -3.10
CA GLU A 183 -20.78 0.08 -4.03
C GLU A 183 -20.19 0.91 -5.17
N VAL A 184 -18.93 0.64 -5.53
CA VAL A 184 -18.29 1.22 -6.71
C VAL A 184 -17.64 0.13 -7.55
N THR A 185 -17.81 0.21 -8.86
CA THR A 185 -17.15 -0.72 -9.79
C THR A 185 -15.75 -0.21 -10.09
N VAL A 186 -14.75 -1.06 -9.90
CA VAL A 186 -13.35 -0.77 -10.23
C VAL A 186 -12.81 -1.80 -11.18
N ARG A 187 -11.87 -1.38 -12.03
CA ARG A 187 -11.16 -2.25 -12.97
C ARG A 187 -10.01 -2.93 -12.25
N LEU A 188 -9.97 -4.26 -12.26
CA LEU A 188 -8.78 -4.99 -11.87
C LEU A 188 -7.64 -4.71 -12.86
N ARG A 189 -6.47 -4.31 -12.38
CA ARG A 189 -5.29 -4.02 -13.21
C ARG A 189 -4.26 -5.14 -13.19
N ILE A 190 -4.75 -6.38 -13.23
CA ILE A 190 -4.01 -7.55 -13.70
C ILE A 190 -4.22 -7.60 -15.20
N ASP A 191 -3.18 -7.30 -15.98
CA ASP A 191 -3.35 -6.95 -17.39
C ASP A 191 -3.18 -8.17 -18.31
N THR A 192 -2.58 -9.26 -17.82
CA THR A 192 -2.28 -10.46 -18.62
C THR A 192 -2.61 -11.77 -17.88
N PRO A 193 -2.80 -12.91 -18.59
CA PRO A 193 -3.03 -14.21 -17.95
C PRO A 193 -1.90 -14.66 -17.02
N ILE A 194 -0.63 -14.45 -17.41
CA ILE A 194 0.51 -14.84 -16.57
C ILE A 194 0.55 -14.06 -15.25
N GLU A 195 0.10 -12.81 -15.25
CA GLU A 195 -0.03 -12.02 -14.03
C GLU A 195 -1.14 -12.54 -13.10
N VAL A 196 -2.21 -13.14 -13.65
CA VAL A 196 -3.22 -13.86 -12.85
C VAL A 196 -2.57 -15.03 -12.11
N ASP A 197 -1.71 -15.79 -12.80
CA ASP A 197 -1.01 -16.92 -12.19
C ASP A 197 -0.06 -16.45 -11.09
N TYR A 198 0.72 -15.40 -11.33
CA TYR A 198 1.57 -14.79 -10.31
C TYR A 198 0.75 -14.42 -9.07
N TYR A 199 -0.37 -13.71 -9.25
CA TYR A 199 -1.21 -13.30 -8.14
C TYR A 199 -1.81 -14.49 -7.37
N LYS A 200 -2.35 -15.50 -8.07
CA LYS A 200 -2.91 -16.73 -7.46
C LYS A 200 -1.88 -17.50 -6.63
N HIS A 201 -0.59 -17.35 -6.93
CA HIS A 201 0.50 -17.98 -6.19
C HIS A 201 1.08 -17.11 -5.07
N GLY A 202 0.52 -15.91 -4.84
CA GLY A 202 1.02 -14.96 -3.83
C GLY A 202 2.21 -14.13 -4.30
N GLY A 203 2.46 -14.07 -5.60
CA GLY A 203 3.52 -13.29 -6.24
C GLY A 203 4.39 -14.12 -7.20
N ILE A 204 5.25 -13.43 -7.95
CA ILE A 204 6.15 -14.02 -8.95
C ILE A 204 7.21 -14.94 -8.32
N LEU A 205 7.76 -14.58 -7.14
CA LEU A 205 8.80 -15.38 -6.50
C LEU A 205 8.26 -16.74 -6.01
N PRO A 206 7.13 -16.81 -5.28
CA PRO A 206 6.49 -18.09 -4.97
C PRO A 206 6.11 -18.91 -6.21
N PHE A 207 5.60 -18.26 -7.26
CA PHE A 207 5.26 -18.92 -8.51
C PHE A 207 6.47 -19.63 -9.15
N VAL A 208 7.56 -18.89 -9.36
CA VAL A 208 8.79 -19.44 -9.96
C VAL A 208 9.40 -20.53 -9.08
N LEU A 209 9.43 -20.34 -7.76
CA LEU A 209 9.96 -21.36 -6.84
C LEU A 209 9.17 -22.67 -6.94
N ARG A 210 7.84 -22.62 -6.99
CA ARG A 210 7.00 -23.81 -7.13
C ARG A 210 7.21 -24.51 -8.47
N GLN A 211 7.44 -23.77 -9.55
CA GLN A 211 7.79 -24.37 -10.85
C GLN A 211 9.14 -25.09 -10.81
N LEU A 212 10.16 -24.49 -10.18
CA LEU A 212 11.48 -25.11 -10.03
C LEU A 212 11.47 -26.37 -9.17
N LEU A 213 10.56 -26.46 -8.20
CA LEU A 213 10.40 -27.65 -7.34
C LEU A 213 9.54 -28.75 -7.98
N ALA A 214 8.76 -28.43 -9.01
CA ALA A 214 7.90 -29.37 -9.72
C ALA A 214 8.55 -29.99 -10.96
N GLY A 215 9.71 -29.48 -11.39
CA GLY A 215 10.55 -30.05 -12.44
C GLY A 215 11.69 -30.88 -11.85
#